data_AF-A0A955KVJ7-F1
#
_entry.id   AF-A0A955KVJ7-F1
#
_cell.length_a   1.000
_cell.length_b   1.000
_cell.length_c   1.000
_cell.angle_alpha   90.00
_cell.angle_beta   90.00
_cell.angle_gamma   90.00
#
_symmetry.space_group_name_H-M   'P 1'
#
loop_
_entity.id
_entity.type
_entity.pdbx_description
1 polymer ?
#
loop_
_entity_poly.entity_id
_entity_poly.type
_entity_poly.pdbx_seq_one_letter_code
_entity_poly.pdbx_strand_id
1 'polypeptide(L)'
;VVSIGGQAYVATGDTGRQAALESELNAYLLRDDDNDGLLNGVELEVGTNASNADTDGDKLPDGVEVLVGMNPLDIADATYDSDGDGIINAIEVRTGTDPFTATGVMQH
;
A
#
# COMPACT_ATOMS: atom_id res chain seq x y z
N VAL A 1 11.82 -22.76 -9.97
CA VAL A 1 11.04 -22.90 -8.72
C VAL A 1 11.01 -21.54 -8.09
N VAL A 2 9.91 -20.79 -8.21
CA VAL A 2 9.75 -19.53 -7.49
C VAL A 2 8.76 -19.83 -6.36
N SER A 3 9.26 -19.77 -5.13
CA SER A 3 8.45 -19.91 -3.93
C SER A 3 7.94 -18.53 -3.56
N ILE A 4 6.66 -18.30 -3.80
CA ILE A 4 5.87 -17.27 -3.11
C ILE A 4 4.88 -18.00 -2.19
N GLY A 5 4.89 -17.66 -0.90
CA GLY A 5 3.80 -18.03 0.03
C GLY A 5 3.52 -19.53 0.29
N GLY A 6 4.45 -20.44 0.05
CA GLY A 6 4.32 -21.84 0.51
C GLY A 6 3.24 -22.68 -0.19
N GLN A 7 2.62 -22.22 -1.27
CA GLN A 7 1.74 -23.03 -2.09
C GLN A 7 2.48 -23.47 -3.36
N ALA A 8 3.00 -24.70 -3.33
CA ALA A 8 3.57 -25.34 -4.50
C ALA A 8 2.45 -25.67 -5.49
N TYR A 9 2.30 -24.88 -6.55
CA TYR A 9 1.48 -25.27 -7.69
C TYR A 9 2.14 -26.47 -8.39
N VAL A 10 1.54 -27.66 -8.23
CA VAL A 10 1.98 -28.88 -8.91
C VAL A 10 1.60 -28.75 -10.37
N ALA A 11 2.57 -28.46 -11.22
CA ALA A 11 2.37 -28.30 -12.66
C ALA A 11 2.25 -29.67 -13.35
N THR A 12 1.02 -30.12 -13.57
CA THR A 12 0.75 -31.23 -14.50
C THR A 12 0.86 -30.73 -15.95
N GLY A 13 1.91 -31.15 -16.64
CA GLY A 13 1.85 -31.61 -18.04
C GLY A 13 1.75 -30.62 -19.21
N ASP A 14 1.16 -29.42 -19.08
CA ASP A 14 0.90 -28.54 -20.24
C ASP A 14 1.69 -27.23 -20.20
N THR A 15 2.83 -27.19 -20.90
CA THR A 15 3.74 -26.03 -21.01
C THR A 15 3.11 -24.78 -21.64
N GLY A 16 2.07 -24.91 -22.46
CA GLY A 16 1.35 -23.77 -23.06
C GLY A 16 0.41 -23.05 -22.10
N ARG A 17 -0.06 -23.72 -21.04
CA ARG A 17 -0.98 -23.16 -20.06
C ARG A 17 -0.25 -22.44 -18.92
N GLN A 18 0.98 -22.88 -18.61
CA GLN A 18 1.85 -22.26 -17.60
C GLN A 18 2.32 -20.86 -18.01
N ALA A 19 2.75 -20.66 -19.26
CA ALA A 19 3.19 -19.33 -19.72
C ALA A 19 2.06 -18.28 -19.76
N ALA A 20 0.81 -18.70 -20.04
CA ALA A 20 -0.34 -17.81 -20.01
C ALA A 20 -0.68 -17.38 -18.57
N LEU A 21 -0.66 -18.31 -17.61
CA LEU A 21 -0.86 -18.02 -16.19
C LEU A 21 0.25 -17.11 -15.63
N GLU A 22 1.50 -17.32 -16.03
CA GLU A 22 2.62 -16.43 -15.66
C GLU A 22 2.43 -15.01 -16.21
N SER A 23 1.93 -14.88 -17.45
CA SER A 23 1.63 -13.59 -18.06
C SER A 23 0.44 -12.88 -17.40
N GLU A 24 -0.62 -13.62 -17.05
CA GLU A 24 -1.80 -13.06 -16.38
C GLU A 24 -1.50 -12.62 -14.95
N LEU A 25 -0.70 -13.42 -14.22
CA LEU A 25 -0.25 -13.04 -12.88
C LEU A 25 0.66 -11.81 -12.93
N ASN A 26 1.62 -11.73 -13.87
CA ASN A 26 2.44 -10.53 -14.03
C ASN A 26 1.61 -9.30 -14.39
N ALA A 27 0.58 -9.45 -15.23
CA ALA A 27 -0.31 -8.35 -15.57
C ALA A 27 -1.12 -7.87 -14.35
N TYR A 28 -1.54 -8.78 -13.47
CA TYR A 28 -2.20 -8.44 -12.21
C TYR A 28 -1.26 -7.72 -11.25
N LEU A 29 -0.06 -8.25 -11.00
CA LEU A 29 0.90 -7.69 -10.03
C LEU A 29 1.41 -6.30 -10.40
N LEU A 30 1.40 -5.95 -11.69
CA LEU A 30 1.84 -4.64 -12.21
C LEU A 30 0.69 -3.65 -12.42
N ARG A 31 -0.54 -4.04 -12.09
CA ARG A 31 -1.70 -3.15 -12.12
C ARG A 31 -1.82 -2.41 -10.78
N ASP A 32 -2.55 -1.32 -10.82
CA ASP A 32 -3.05 -0.54 -9.70
C ASP A 32 -4.57 -0.49 -9.91
N ASP A 33 -5.30 -1.35 -9.19
CA ASP A 33 -6.71 -1.66 -9.46
C ASP A 33 -7.69 -0.66 -8.86
N ASP A 34 -7.33 -0.04 -7.74
CA ASP A 34 -8.13 0.95 -7.03
C ASP A 34 -7.60 2.38 -7.19
N ASN A 35 -6.52 2.54 -7.95
CA ASN A 35 -5.98 3.83 -8.39
C ASN A 35 -5.46 4.70 -7.26
N ASP A 36 -4.89 4.08 -6.23
CA ASP A 36 -4.36 4.75 -5.04
C ASP A 36 -2.83 5.03 -5.13
N GLY A 37 -2.18 4.49 -6.15
CA GLY A 37 -0.74 4.63 -6.40
C GLY A 37 0.12 3.48 -5.91
N LEU A 38 -0.47 2.44 -5.30
CA LEU A 38 0.17 1.20 -4.90
C LEU A 38 -0.16 0.10 -5.93
N LEU A 39 0.85 -0.65 -6.36
CA LEU A 39 0.61 -1.76 -7.29
C LEU A 39 0.02 -2.96 -6.53
N ASN A 40 -0.90 -3.70 -7.14
CA ASN A 40 -1.50 -4.91 -6.57
C ASN A 40 -0.47 -5.89 -5.98
N GLY A 41 0.69 -6.02 -6.64
CA GLY A 41 1.76 -6.89 -6.15
C GLY A 41 2.39 -6.37 -4.86
N VAL A 42 2.53 -5.06 -4.71
CA VAL A 42 3.02 -4.41 -3.49
C VAL A 42 1.97 -4.49 -2.38
N GLU A 43 0.69 -4.29 -2.71
CA GLU A 43 -0.41 -4.44 -1.76
C GLU A 43 -0.48 -5.84 -1.15
N LEU A 44 -0.28 -6.87 -1.98
CA LEU A 44 -0.17 -8.25 -1.49
C LEU A 44 1.01 -8.46 -0.53
N GLU A 45 2.12 -7.74 -0.72
CA GLU A 45 3.31 -7.82 0.15
C GLU A 45 3.12 -7.05 1.46
N VAL A 46 2.45 -5.89 1.41
CA VAL A 46 2.15 -5.03 2.57
C VAL A 46 0.96 -5.57 3.37
N GLY A 47 0.05 -6.30 2.73
CA GLY A 47 -1.14 -6.88 3.34
C GLY A 47 -2.41 -6.05 3.15
N THR A 48 -2.39 -5.06 2.26
CA THR A 48 -3.55 -4.23 1.90
C THR A 48 -4.41 -4.90 0.82
N ASN A 49 -5.55 -4.31 0.49
CA ASN A 49 -6.50 -4.86 -0.47
C ASN A 49 -6.45 -4.11 -1.80
N ALA A 50 -5.93 -4.79 -2.83
CA ALA A 50 -5.84 -4.36 -4.23
C ALA A 50 -7.13 -4.05 -4.97
N SER A 51 -8.22 -3.77 -4.27
CA SER A 51 -9.47 -3.29 -4.84
C SER A 51 -10.12 -2.25 -3.94
N ASN A 52 -9.38 -1.75 -2.96
CA ASN A 52 -9.83 -0.84 -1.93
C ASN A 52 -8.69 0.09 -1.51
N ALA A 53 -8.70 1.28 -2.09
CA ALA A 53 -7.67 2.30 -1.94
C ALA A 53 -7.38 2.76 -0.50
N ASP A 54 -8.15 2.34 0.51
CA ASP A 54 -8.09 2.75 1.93
C ASP A 54 -8.46 1.52 2.77
N THR A 55 -7.48 0.66 3.05
CA THR A 55 -7.70 -0.68 3.61
C THR A 55 -8.19 -0.64 5.05
N ASP A 56 -7.68 0.27 5.88
CA ASP A 56 -8.07 0.37 7.27
C ASP A 56 -9.25 1.33 7.53
N GLY A 57 -9.60 2.17 6.54
CA GLY A 57 -10.79 3.00 6.55
C GLY A 57 -10.62 4.33 7.27
N ASP A 58 -9.39 4.85 7.38
CA ASP A 58 -9.09 6.11 8.06
C ASP A 58 -9.19 7.36 7.16
N LYS A 59 -9.37 7.16 5.85
CA LYS A 59 -9.47 8.14 4.76
C LYS A 59 -8.14 8.62 4.19
N LEU A 60 -7.03 7.97 4.51
CA LEU A 60 -5.77 8.07 3.79
C LEU A 60 -5.67 6.90 2.81
N PRO A 61 -5.20 7.11 1.57
CA PRO A 61 -5.03 6.00 0.67
C PRO A 61 -3.82 5.13 1.03
N ASP A 62 -3.90 3.80 0.86
CA ASP A 62 -2.84 2.87 1.25
C ASP A 62 -1.50 3.25 0.60
N GLY A 63 -1.54 3.57 -0.70
CA GLY A 63 -0.37 4.03 -1.46
C GLY A 63 0.25 5.32 -0.93
N VAL A 64 -0.55 6.23 -0.38
CA VAL A 64 -0.06 7.47 0.24
C VAL A 64 0.60 7.15 1.57
N GLU A 65 -0.03 6.34 2.41
CA GLU A 65 0.49 5.95 3.71
C GLU A 65 1.84 5.23 3.58
N VAL A 66 1.93 4.25 2.68
CA VAL A 66 3.19 3.55 2.37
C VAL A 66 4.27 4.52 1.88
N LEU A 67 3.91 5.51 1.06
CA LEU A 67 4.84 6.50 0.53
C LEU A 67 5.43 7.41 1.64
N VAL A 68 4.61 7.81 2.62
CA VAL A 68 5.05 8.68 3.72
C VAL A 68 5.57 7.90 4.93
N GLY A 69 5.51 6.56 4.91
CA GLY A 69 5.99 5.70 6.00
C GLY A 69 4.99 5.50 7.14
N MET A 70 3.71 5.77 6.89
CA MET A 70 2.58 5.43 7.75
C MET A 70 2.18 3.96 7.57
N ASN A 71 1.21 3.49 8.35
CA ASN A 71 0.77 2.09 8.35
C ASN A 71 -0.66 1.94 7.81
N PRO A 72 -0.85 1.46 6.57
CA PRO A 72 -2.16 1.33 5.90
C PRO A 72 -3.08 0.25 6.48
N LEU A 73 -2.75 -0.26 7.66
CA LEU A 73 -3.46 -1.31 8.39
C LEU A 73 -3.77 -0.88 9.83
N ASP A 74 -3.53 0.40 10.19
CA ASP A 74 -3.79 0.95 11.52
C ASP A 74 -4.58 2.26 11.43
N ILE A 75 -5.92 2.11 11.45
CA ILE A 75 -6.90 3.20 11.40
C ILE A 75 -6.65 4.36 12.38
N ALA A 76 -5.87 4.13 13.44
CA ALA A 76 -5.60 5.13 14.45
C ALA A 76 -4.46 6.09 14.04
N ASP A 77 -3.57 5.70 13.15
CA ASP A 77 -2.35 6.44 12.88
C ASP A 77 -2.61 7.78 12.14
N ALA A 78 -3.66 7.89 11.33
CA ALA A 78 -4.17 9.16 10.79
C ALA A 78 -4.43 10.22 11.86
N THR A 79 -4.80 9.80 13.07
CA THR A 79 -5.18 10.70 14.18
C THR A 79 -4.04 10.98 15.14
N TYR A 80 -2.89 10.34 14.97
CA TYR A 80 -1.70 10.63 15.77
C TYR A 80 -1.04 11.93 15.31
N ASP A 81 -0.30 12.52 16.23
CA ASP A 81 0.64 13.62 15.99
C ASP A 81 2.02 12.99 16.20
N SER A 82 2.55 12.37 15.13
CA SER A 82 3.70 11.48 15.22
C SER A 82 5.01 12.20 15.52
N ASP A 83 5.11 13.48 15.17
CA ASP A 83 6.28 14.32 15.43
C ASP A 83 6.12 15.30 16.61
N GLY A 84 4.90 15.48 17.10
CA GLY A 84 4.58 16.28 18.28
C GLY A 84 4.50 17.78 18.01
N ASP A 85 4.28 18.22 16.77
CA ASP A 85 4.20 19.63 16.41
C ASP A 85 2.80 20.25 16.57
N GLY A 86 1.80 19.42 16.87
CA GLY A 86 0.41 19.80 17.13
C GLY A 86 -0.51 19.67 15.91
N ILE A 87 -0.03 19.15 14.78
CA ILE A 87 -0.83 18.77 13.62
C ILE A 87 -0.91 17.23 13.57
N ILE A 88 -2.09 16.68 13.25
CA ILE A 88 -2.22 15.22 13.12
C ILE A 88 -1.80 14.75 11.73
N ASN A 89 -1.30 13.52 11.64
CA ASN A 89 -0.78 12.90 10.43
C ASN A 89 -1.72 13.04 9.23
N ALA A 90 -3.03 12.80 9.40
CA ALA A 90 -3.98 12.92 8.29
C ALA A 90 -4.13 14.35 7.75
N ILE A 91 -3.95 15.38 8.59
CA ILE A 91 -3.94 16.77 8.12
C ILE A 91 -2.64 17.01 7.36
N GLU A 92 -1.52 16.56 7.90
CA GLU A 92 -0.21 16.73 7.29
C GLU A 92 -0.15 16.13 5.90
N VAL A 93 -0.53 14.85 5.77
CA VAL A 93 -0.64 14.14 4.49
C VAL A 93 -1.53 14.91 3.50
N ARG A 94 -2.69 15.40 3.94
CA ARG A 94 -3.63 16.16 3.07
C ARG A 94 -3.12 17.54 2.68
N THR A 95 -2.22 18.12 3.47
CA THR A 95 -1.57 19.40 3.18
C THR A 95 -0.21 19.25 2.50
N GLY A 96 0.27 18.02 2.33
CA GLY A 96 1.55 17.71 1.71
C GLY A 96 2.76 18.00 2.62
N THR A 97 2.58 17.99 3.94
CA THR A 97 3.68 17.99 4.92
C THR A 97 4.04 16.56 5.34
N ASP A 98 5.16 16.41 6.04
CA ASP A 98 5.72 15.12 6.44
C ASP A 98 5.26 14.79 7.87
N PRO A 99 4.49 13.70 8.09
CA PRO A 99 3.93 13.34 9.40
C PRO A 99 4.96 13.05 10.50
N PHE A 100 6.24 12.93 10.15
CA PHE A 100 7.31 12.51 11.04
C PHE A 100 8.41 13.57 11.18
N THR A 101 8.19 14.78 10.65
CA THR A 101 9.16 15.86 10.69
C THR A 101 8.47 17.15 11.11
N ALA A 102 8.82 17.64 12.32
CA ALA A 102 8.24 18.83 12.99
C ALA A 102 8.47 20.15 12.24
N THR A 103 7.98 20.22 11.01
CA THR A 103 8.01 21.33 10.07
C THR A 103 6.58 21.77 9.78
N GLY A 104 5.70 21.70 10.78
CA GLY A 104 4.50 22.50 10.81
C GLY A 104 4.88 23.96 10.69
N VAL A 105 4.37 24.62 9.65
CA VAL A 105 4.62 26.03 9.40
C VAL A 105 3.91 26.86 10.48
N MET A 106 4.52 26.96 11.66
CA MET A 106 4.21 27.94 12.71
C MET A 106 5.42 28.85 12.88
N GLN A 107 5.76 29.58 11.81
CA GLN A 107 6.50 30.83 11.97
C GLN A 107 5.56 31.82 12.65
N HIS A 108 5.73 31.99 13.96
CA HIS A 108 5.26 33.17 14.68
C HIS A 108 6.42 34.15 14.86
#